data_AF-A0A257NI01-F1
#
_entry.id   AF-A0A257NI01-F1
#
_cell.length_a   1.000
_cell.length_b   1.000
_cell.length_c   1.000
_cell.angle_alpha   90.00
_cell.angle_beta   90.00
_cell.angle_gamma   90.00
#
_symmetry.space_group_name_H-M   'P 1'
#
loop_
_entity.id
_entity.type
_entity.pdbx_description
1 polymer ?
#
loop_
_entity_poly.entity_id
_entity_poly.type
_entity_poly.pdbx_seq_one_letter_code
_entity_poly.pdbx_strand_id
1 'polypeptide(L)'
;MLWKALADAGVFGLAIAEEYGGSGGSLQDLAVFYAEAGRALCPTTVHSSVHAALAIDQLGSPDNKATWLPRLASGAIRGTTALCSARDAAVVAPVLRADSAPTHWRLNGTADYVADADVADLLVVSAATRERTLVFVVDAHTTGLSMEPLEMAGGHRAFTVQFDDVTVTADAVIGDEQAGRYALEDHHEGTSVGLTGGQVAQHPDKSTRHARGSRWPPARG
;
A
#
# COMPACT_ATOMS: atom_id res chain seq x y z
N MET A 1 -7.43 12.73 17.98
CA MET A 1 -7.67 11.47 17.25
C MET A 1 -6.32 10.81 16.96
N LEU A 2 -6.24 9.48 17.01
CA LEU A 2 -4.98 8.71 16.89
C LEU A 2 -4.17 9.06 15.63
N TRP A 3 -4.83 9.19 14.47
CA TRP A 3 -4.19 9.56 13.20
C TRP A 3 -3.34 10.83 13.32
N LYS A 4 -3.93 11.90 13.86
CA LYS A 4 -3.23 13.17 14.08
C LYS A 4 -2.04 13.01 15.03
N ALA A 5 -2.19 12.25 16.12
CA ALA A 5 -1.09 12.03 17.05
C ALA A 5 0.10 11.28 16.40
N LEU A 6 -0.18 10.33 15.50
CA LEU A 6 0.86 9.63 14.72
C LEU A 6 1.50 10.55 13.68
N ALA A 7 0.71 11.42 13.03
CA ALA A 7 1.22 12.42 12.10
C ALA A 7 2.12 13.45 12.80
N ASP A 8 1.68 13.98 13.95
CA ASP A 8 2.46 14.91 14.77
C ASP A 8 3.76 14.26 15.28
N ALA A 9 3.78 12.92 15.43
CA ALA A 9 4.96 12.14 15.79
C ALA A 9 5.86 11.77 14.59
N GLY A 10 5.51 12.20 13.37
CA GLY A 10 6.32 11.97 12.15
C GLY A 10 6.22 10.57 11.56
N VAL A 11 5.26 9.74 12.01
CA VAL A 11 5.18 8.31 11.63
C VAL A 11 5.03 8.11 10.12
N PHE A 12 4.18 8.90 9.46
CA PHE A 12 3.92 8.74 8.02
C PHE A 12 5.08 9.18 7.14
N GLY A 13 5.95 10.05 7.66
CA GLY A 13 7.15 10.54 6.99
C GLY A 13 8.44 9.84 7.42
N LEU A 14 8.37 8.77 8.22
CA LEU A 14 9.55 8.20 8.90
C LEU A 14 10.68 7.87 7.93
N ALA A 15 10.38 7.19 6.81
CA ALA A 15 11.35 6.83 5.78
C ALA A 15 11.30 7.71 4.52
N ILE A 16 10.68 8.89 4.63
CA ILE A 16 10.64 9.88 3.55
C ILE A 16 11.75 10.91 3.79
N ALA A 17 12.40 11.37 2.71
CA ALA A 17 13.47 12.36 2.83
C ALA A 17 12.97 13.69 3.46
N GLU A 18 13.85 14.37 4.20
CA GLU A 18 13.52 15.62 4.90
C GLU A 18 13.05 16.72 3.95
N GLU A 19 13.58 16.76 2.72
CA GLU A 19 13.16 17.73 1.69
C GLU A 19 11.67 17.61 1.31
N TYR A 20 11.07 16.44 1.51
CA TYR A 20 9.64 16.19 1.30
C TYR A 20 8.85 16.18 2.62
N GLY A 21 9.41 16.71 3.71
CA GLY A 21 8.74 16.78 5.02
C GLY A 21 8.75 15.48 5.82
N GLY A 22 9.61 14.52 5.47
CA GLY A 22 9.84 13.31 6.25
C GLY A 22 10.96 13.43 7.28
N SER A 23 11.34 12.31 7.89
CA SER A 23 12.41 12.24 8.91
C SER A 23 13.72 11.65 8.38
N GLY A 24 13.80 11.28 7.10
CA GLY A 24 15.01 10.71 6.48
C GLY A 24 15.43 9.35 7.04
N GLY A 25 14.54 8.64 7.73
CA GLY A 25 14.81 7.33 8.31
C GLY A 25 14.97 6.24 7.26
N SER A 26 15.50 5.12 7.71
CA SER A 26 15.75 3.94 6.88
C SER A 26 14.59 2.94 6.93
N LEU A 27 14.64 1.92 6.08
CA LEU A 27 13.72 0.76 6.17
C LEU A 27 13.87 0.00 7.51
N GLN A 28 15.03 0.09 8.18
CA GLN A 28 15.23 -0.53 9.49
C GLN A 28 14.41 0.23 10.56
N ASP A 29 14.34 1.55 10.47
CA ASP A 29 13.52 2.37 11.37
C ASP A 29 12.03 2.07 11.18
N LEU A 30 11.59 1.87 9.93
CA LEU A 30 10.24 1.39 9.63
C LEU A 30 9.98 -0.01 10.18
N ALA A 31 10.94 -0.93 10.11
CA ALA A 31 10.79 -2.27 10.67
C ALA A 31 10.58 -2.23 12.20
N VAL A 32 11.33 -1.39 12.91
CA VAL A 32 11.14 -1.15 14.34
C VAL A 32 9.76 -0.55 14.61
N PHE A 33 9.35 0.46 13.83
CA PHE A 33 8.01 1.04 13.93
C PHE A 33 6.92 -0.02 13.75
N TYR A 34 7.01 -0.87 12.73
CA TYR A 34 6.00 -1.90 12.46
C TYR A 34 5.93 -2.97 13.55
N ALA A 35 7.06 -3.35 14.15
CA ALA A 35 7.06 -4.26 15.29
C ALA A 35 6.28 -3.67 16.49
N GLU A 36 6.53 -2.40 16.80
CA GLU A 36 5.83 -1.70 17.89
C GLU A 36 4.37 -1.40 17.55
N ALA A 37 4.07 -1.03 16.31
CA ALA A 37 2.72 -0.81 15.80
C ALA A 37 1.88 -2.09 15.92
N GLY A 38 2.44 -3.25 15.55
CA GLY A 38 1.81 -4.56 15.73
C GLY A 38 1.59 -4.90 17.20
N ARG A 39 2.58 -4.64 18.07
CA ARG A 39 2.47 -4.85 19.52
C ARG A 39 1.37 -3.99 20.15
N ALA A 40 1.18 -2.77 19.64
CA ALA A 40 0.19 -1.81 20.08
C ALA A 40 -1.19 -1.95 19.39
N LEU A 41 -1.33 -2.87 18.42
CA LEU A 41 -2.53 -3.04 17.59
C LEU A 41 -2.91 -1.73 16.86
N CYS A 42 -1.91 -1.04 16.32
CA CYS A 42 -2.10 0.16 15.53
C CYS A 42 -2.99 -0.14 14.30
N PRO A 43 -3.92 0.75 13.93
CA PRO A 43 -4.77 0.55 12.74
C PRO A 43 -3.97 0.27 11.47
N THR A 44 -4.47 -0.67 10.65
CA THR A 44 -3.85 -1.07 9.37
C THR A 44 -3.74 0.09 8.38
N THR A 45 -4.65 1.06 8.46
CA THR A 45 -4.66 2.28 7.62
C THR A 45 -3.34 3.04 7.67
N VAL A 46 -2.60 2.95 8.79
CA VAL A 46 -1.29 3.60 8.93
C VAL A 46 -0.27 2.95 7.99
N HIS A 47 -0.25 1.62 7.95
CA HIS A 47 0.61 0.85 7.05
C HIS A 47 0.27 1.12 5.58
N SER A 48 -1.01 1.11 5.22
CA SER A 48 -1.48 1.39 3.86
C SER A 48 -0.99 2.74 3.33
N SER A 49 -1.05 3.78 4.16
CA SER A 49 -0.55 5.11 3.78
C SER A 49 0.97 5.22 3.73
N VAL A 50 1.69 4.55 4.63
CA VAL A 50 3.16 4.46 4.56
C VAL A 50 3.59 3.73 3.28
N HIS A 51 2.92 2.65 2.90
CA HIS A 51 3.21 1.92 1.65
C HIS A 51 2.96 2.76 0.41
N ALA A 52 1.87 3.54 0.38
CA ALA A 52 1.61 4.47 -0.72
C ALA A 52 2.70 5.54 -0.86
N ALA A 53 3.17 6.09 0.27
CA ALA A 53 4.27 7.06 0.28
C ALA A 53 5.59 6.43 -0.23
N LEU A 54 5.92 5.23 0.23
CA LEU A 54 7.10 4.50 -0.23
C LEU A 54 7.04 4.15 -1.73
N ALA A 55 5.86 3.78 -2.24
CA ALA A 55 5.66 3.54 -3.66
C ALA A 55 5.94 4.80 -4.48
N ILE A 56 5.41 5.96 -4.07
CA ILE A 56 5.69 7.22 -4.76
C ILE A 56 7.16 7.62 -4.63
N ASP A 57 7.80 7.40 -3.49
CA ASP A 57 9.21 7.73 -3.32
C ASP A 57 10.12 6.84 -4.17
N GLN A 58 9.81 5.56 -4.33
CA GLN A 58 10.65 4.66 -5.12
C GLN A 58 10.41 4.81 -6.63
N LEU A 59 9.17 5.09 -7.02
CA LEU A 59 8.72 5.00 -8.42
C LEU A 59 8.52 6.36 -9.07
N GLY A 60 8.25 7.41 -8.29
CA GLY A 60 7.86 8.73 -8.78
C GLY A 60 9.02 9.58 -9.30
N SER A 61 8.71 10.45 -10.27
CA SER A 61 9.59 11.55 -10.68
C SER A 61 9.74 12.59 -9.55
N PRO A 62 10.73 13.50 -9.61
CA PRO A 62 10.86 14.59 -8.65
C PRO A 62 9.56 15.41 -8.48
N ASP A 63 8.82 15.64 -9.57
CA ASP A 63 7.55 16.38 -9.53
C ASP A 63 6.44 15.58 -8.82
N ASN A 64 6.38 14.26 -9.05
CA ASN A 64 5.45 13.40 -8.31
C ASN A 64 5.78 13.42 -6.81
N LYS A 65 7.06 13.31 -6.45
CA LYS A 65 7.51 13.33 -5.05
C LYS A 65 7.16 14.64 -4.36
N ALA A 66 7.50 15.77 -4.99
CA ALA A 66 7.21 17.10 -4.47
C ALA A 66 5.70 17.35 -4.28
N THR A 67 4.85 16.78 -5.14
CA THR A 67 3.40 16.93 -5.06
C THR A 67 2.77 16.11 -3.94
N TRP A 68 3.17 14.84 -3.80
CA TRP A 68 2.42 13.88 -2.98
C TRP A 68 3.07 13.57 -1.63
N LEU A 69 4.40 13.47 -1.56
CA LEU A 69 5.10 13.03 -0.36
C LEU A 69 4.89 13.98 0.84
N PRO A 70 4.91 15.32 0.70
CA PRO A 70 4.63 16.21 1.83
C PRO A 70 3.22 16.03 2.43
N ARG A 71 2.23 15.74 1.57
CA ARG A 71 0.84 15.56 2.00
C ARG A 71 0.63 14.20 2.69
N LEU A 72 1.31 13.15 2.20
CA LEU A 72 1.30 11.83 2.84
C LEU A 72 2.10 11.83 4.14
N ALA A 73 3.30 12.41 4.16
CA ALA A 73 4.18 12.47 5.32
C ALA A 73 3.57 13.25 6.50
N SER A 74 2.83 14.33 6.20
CA SER A 74 2.07 15.08 7.20
C SER A 74 0.75 14.40 7.63
N GLY A 75 0.36 13.31 6.99
CA GLY A 75 -0.94 12.66 7.20
C GLY A 75 -2.13 13.53 6.78
N ALA A 76 -1.92 14.55 5.95
CA ALA A 76 -2.99 15.41 5.41
C ALA A 76 -3.87 14.66 4.40
N ILE A 77 -3.30 13.66 3.72
CA ILE A 77 -4.03 12.69 2.90
C ILE A 77 -3.62 11.26 3.28
N ARG A 78 -4.48 10.31 2.93
CA ARG A 78 -4.32 8.87 3.11
C ARG A 78 -4.13 8.20 1.76
N GLY A 79 -3.20 7.27 1.71
CA GLY A 79 -2.94 6.48 0.51
C GLY A 79 -3.21 5.00 0.73
N THR A 80 -3.46 4.30 -0.36
CA THR A 80 -3.38 2.84 -0.47
C THR A 80 -2.76 2.43 -1.80
N THR A 81 -2.45 1.15 -1.96
CA THR A 81 -1.74 0.60 -3.13
C THR A 81 -2.47 -0.59 -3.72
N ALA A 82 -2.50 -0.67 -5.05
CA ALA A 82 -2.91 -1.86 -5.81
C ALA A 82 -1.89 -2.11 -6.94
N LEU A 83 -0.70 -2.58 -6.56
CA LEU A 83 0.47 -2.65 -7.46
C LEU A 83 0.73 -4.05 -8.05
N CYS A 84 0.12 -5.10 -7.53
CA CYS A 84 0.27 -6.47 -8.01
C CYS A 84 -1.04 -7.25 -7.91
N SER A 85 -1.12 -8.39 -8.60
CA SER A 85 -2.24 -9.31 -8.46
C SER A 85 -2.25 -9.91 -7.06
N ALA A 86 -3.26 -9.58 -6.26
CA ALA A 86 -3.43 -10.16 -4.94
C ALA A 86 -3.95 -11.61 -4.96
N ARG A 87 -4.38 -12.11 -6.13
CA ARG A 87 -4.89 -13.49 -6.29
C ARG A 87 -3.78 -14.50 -6.54
N ASP A 88 -2.67 -14.07 -7.10
CA ASP A 88 -1.51 -14.91 -7.35
C ASP A 88 -0.24 -14.06 -7.26
N ALA A 89 0.50 -14.24 -6.17
CA ALA A 89 1.76 -13.52 -5.94
C ALA A 89 2.86 -13.92 -6.93
N ALA A 90 2.72 -15.03 -7.66
CA ALA A 90 3.61 -15.38 -8.77
C ALA A 90 3.26 -14.60 -10.05
N VAL A 91 2.04 -14.05 -10.15
CA VAL A 91 1.63 -13.19 -11.25
C VAL A 91 1.93 -11.75 -10.89
N VAL A 92 3.07 -11.26 -11.39
CA VAL A 92 3.46 -9.86 -11.20
C VAL A 92 2.87 -8.91 -12.25
N ALA A 93 2.00 -9.43 -13.12
CA ALA A 93 1.28 -8.62 -14.09
C ALA A 93 0.18 -7.78 -13.39
N PRO A 94 0.01 -6.51 -13.79
CA PRO A 94 -1.09 -5.70 -13.31
C PRO A 94 -2.44 -6.27 -13.76
N VAL A 95 -3.45 -6.18 -12.90
CA VAL A 95 -4.82 -6.60 -13.20
C VAL A 95 -5.61 -5.52 -13.94
N LEU A 96 -5.18 -4.26 -13.84
CA LEU A 96 -5.78 -3.13 -14.53
C LEU A 96 -5.19 -2.95 -15.92
N ARG A 97 -5.97 -2.37 -16.82
CA ARG A 97 -5.55 -1.93 -18.15
C ARG A 97 -5.61 -0.41 -18.24
N ALA A 98 -4.65 0.18 -18.93
CA ALA A 98 -4.58 1.59 -19.22
C ALA A 98 -4.51 1.81 -20.74
N ASP A 99 -5.52 2.48 -21.28
CA ASP A 99 -5.55 2.94 -22.66
C ASP A 99 -5.14 4.41 -22.73
N SER A 100 -4.15 4.72 -23.58
CA SER A 100 -3.71 6.09 -23.81
C SER A 100 -4.70 6.86 -24.69
N ALA A 101 -4.96 8.09 -24.30
CA ALA A 101 -5.58 9.13 -25.12
C ALA A 101 -4.66 10.36 -25.17
N PRO A 102 -4.89 11.34 -26.06
CA PRO A 102 -3.93 12.43 -26.30
C PRO A 102 -3.53 13.25 -25.06
N THR A 103 -4.39 13.34 -24.04
CA THR A 103 -4.17 14.17 -22.85
C THR A 103 -4.46 13.45 -21.53
N HIS A 104 -4.87 12.18 -21.59
CA HIS A 104 -5.36 11.43 -20.45
C HIS A 104 -5.18 9.92 -20.68
N TRP A 105 -5.35 9.16 -19.61
CA TRP A 105 -5.42 7.71 -19.61
C TRP A 105 -6.80 7.25 -19.15
N ARG A 106 -7.24 6.12 -19.68
CA ARG A 106 -8.46 5.44 -19.26
C ARG A 106 -8.10 4.12 -18.59
N LEU A 107 -8.41 4.02 -17.31
CA LEU A 107 -8.14 2.86 -16.47
C LEU A 107 -9.38 1.98 -16.38
N ASN A 108 -9.20 0.69 -16.65
CA ASN A 108 -10.25 -0.31 -16.60
C ASN A 108 -9.80 -1.59 -15.93
N GLY A 109 -10.69 -2.22 -15.18
CA GLY A 109 -10.47 -3.54 -14.59
C GLY A 109 -10.88 -3.60 -13.11
N THR A 110 -10.41 -4.64 -12.43
CA THR A 110 -10.77 -4.90 -11.05
C THR A 110 -9.52 -5.24 -10.26
N ALA A 111 -9.27 -4.48 -9.19
CA ALA A 111 -8.23 -4.75 -8.22
C ALA A 111 -8.85 -5.34 -6.96
N ASP A 112 -8.51 -6.59 -6.65
CA ASP A 112 -8.99 -7.26 -5.44
C ASP A 112 -8.04 -7.06 -4.26
N TYR A 113 -8.57 -7.19 -3.05
CA TYR A 113 -7.84 -7.12 -1.78
C TYR A 113 -7.09 -5.79 -1.56
N VAL A 114 -7.62 -4.68 -2.06
CA VAL A 114 -7.06 -3.34 -1.82
C VAL A 114 -7.36 -2.95 -0.37
N ALA A 115 -6.32 -2.83 0.44
CA ALA A 115 -6.45 -2.52 1.86
C ALA A 115 -6.95 -1.08 2.07
N ASP A 116 -7.88 -0.88 3.01
CA ASP A 116 -8.31 0.45 3.47
C ASP A 116 -8.78 1.41 2.35
N ALA A 117 -9.24 0.89 1.20
CA ALA A 117 -9.59 1.70 0.03
C ALA A 117 -10.68 2.74 0.32
N ASP A 118 -11.65 2.40 1.17
CA ASP A 118 -12.79 3.24 1.54
C ASP A 118 -12.43 4.49 2.35
N VAL A 119 -11.22 4.56 2.91
CA VAL A 119 -10.72 5.73 3.64
C VAL A 119 -9.46 6.33 3.03
N ALA A 120 -9.01 5.82 1.89
CA ALA A 120 -7.92 6.41 1.15
C ALA A 120 -8.44 7.63 0.39
N ASP A 121 -7.64 8.70 0.35
CA ASP A 121 -7.86 9.82 -0.56
C ASP A 121 -7.20 9.54 -1.94
N LEU A 122 -6.28 8.59 -1.97
CA LEU A 122 -5.42 8.29 -3.10
C LEU A 122 -5.16 6.78 -3.26
N LEU A 123 -5.21 6.28 -4.49
CA LEU A 123 -4.79 4.93 -4.84
C LEU A 123 -3.56 4.99 -5.74
N VAL A 124 -2.49 4.29 -5.36
CA VAL A 124 -1.32 4.06 -6.22
C VAL A 124 -1.48 2.70 -6.88
N VAL A 125 -1.74 2.68 -8.19
CA VAL A 125 -2.15 1.46 -8.91
C VAL A 125 -1.26 1.17 -10.11
N SER A 126 -1.01 -0.10 -10.40
CA SER A 126 -0.33 -0.51 -11.62
C SER A 126 -1.35 -0.92 -12.68
N ALA A 127 -1.11 -0.53 -13.93
CA ALA A 127 -1.96 -0.90 -15.06
C ALA A 127 -1.12 -1.23 -16.31
N ALA A 128 -1.53 -2.27 -17.02
CA ALA A 128 -0.92 -2.68 -18.29
C ALA A 128 -1.41 -1.79 -19.42
N THR A 129 -0.47 -1.24 -20.18
CA THR A 129 -0.70 -0.67 -21.51
C THR A 129 -0.42 -1.73 -22.58
N ARG A 130 -0.52 -1.35 -23.87
CA ARG A 130 -0.12 -2.24 -24.98
C ARG A 130 1.37 -2.60 -24.97
N GLU A 131 2.22 -1.77 -24.36
CA GLU A 131 3.67 -1.86 -24.51
C GLU A 131 4.38 -2.22 -23.19
N ARG A 132 3.82 -1.77 -22.06
CA ARG A 132 4.46 -1.84 -20.74
C ARG A 132 3.46 -1.68 -19.60
N THR A 133 3.92 -1.93 -18.39
CA THR A 133 3.19 -1.58 -17.16
C THR A 133 3.54 -0.17 -16.72
N LEU A 134 2.54 0.63 -16.41
CA LEU A 134 2.69 1.96 -15.82
C LEU A 134 2.07 1.98 -14.43
N VAL A 135 2.49 2.94 -13.60
CA VAL A 135 1.93 3.18 -12.27
C VAL A 135 1.25 4.54 -12.27
N PHE A 136 0.07 4.59 -11.68
CA PHE A 136 -0.79 5.76 -11.65
C PHE A 136 -1.13 6.13 -10.22
N VAL A 137 -1.22 7.43 -9.99
CA VAL A 137 -1.84 7.99 -8.80
C VAL A 137 -3.25 8.43 -9.15
N VAL A 138 -4.25 7.81 -8.50
CA VAL A 138 -5.67 8.02 -8.77
C VAL A 138 -6.34 8.62 -7.54
N ASP A 139 -7.06 9.71 -7.70
CA ASP A 139 -7.91 10.27 -6.64
C ASP A 139 -9.07 9.27 -6.37
N ALA A 140 -9.25 8.90 -5.11
CA ALA A 140 -10.25 7.91 -4.69
C ALA A 140 -11.71 8.34 -4.96
N HIS A 141 -11.94 9.62 -5.25
CA HIS A 141 -13.24 10.19 -5.58
C HIS A 141 -13.43 10.40 -7.09
N THR A 142 -12.50 9.93 -7.93
CA THR A 142 -12.64 9.99 -9.38
C THR A 142 -13.88 9.21 -9.83
N THR A 143 -14.65 9.77 -10.76
CA THR A 143 -15.82 9.10 -11.33
C THR A 143 -15.38 7.81 -12.06
N GLY A 144 -16.18 6.75 -11.90
CA GLY A 144 -15.88 5.42 -12.46
C GLY A 144 -15.23 4.45 -11.47
N LEU A 145 -14.87 4.92 -10.27
CA LEU A 145 -14.44 4.06 -9.17
C LEU A 145 -15.63 3.55 -8.37
N SER A 146 -15.68 2.24 -8.11
CA SER A 146 -16.52 1.65 -7.09
C SER A 146 -15.72 0.74 -6.18
N MET A 147 -16.13 0.64 -4.92
CA MET A 147 -15.43 -0.13 -3.90
C MET A 147 -16.43 -1.03 -3.19
N GLU A 148 -16.20 -2.34 -3.27
CA GLU A 148 -17.02 -3.35 -2.59
C GLU A 148 -16.22 -3.94 -1.44
N PRO A 149 -16.73 -3.91 -0.19
CA PRO A 149 -16.02 -4.49 0.95
C PRO A 149 -15.93 -6.01 0.84
N LEU A 150 -14.76 -6.55 1.16
CA LEU A 150 -14.51 -7.99 1.25
C LEU A 150 -14.60 -8.46 2.70
N GLU A 151 -15.27 -9.60 2.92
CA GLU A 151 -15.27 -10.25 4.22
C GLU A 151 -13.92 -10.92 4.51
N MET A 152 -13.10 -10.26 5.32
CA MET A 152 -11.79 -10.76 5.70
C MET A 152 -11.81 -11.38 7.10
N ALA A 153 -11.20 -12.55 7.23
CA ALA A 153 -10.88 -13.10 8.55
C ALA A 153 -10.00 -12.09 9.33
N GLY A 154 -10.26 -11.92 10.63
CA GLY A 154 -9.49 -11.03 11.49
C GLY A 154 -9.89 -9.54 11.43
N GLY A 155 -10.96 -9.19 10.70
CA GLY A 155 -11.50 -7.82 10.70
C GLY A 155 -10.66 -6.81 9.90
N HIS A 156 -9.76 -7.29 9.04
CA HIS A 156 -9.02 -6.44 8.11
C HIS A 156 -9.96 -5.80 7.09
N ARG A 157 -9.68 -4.54 6.75
CA ARG A 157 -10.45 -3.79 5.76
C ARG A 157 -9.81 -3.99 4.40
N ALA A 158 -10.47 -4.76 3.55
CA ALA A 158 -10.05 -4.97 2.17
C ALA A 158 -11.25 -4.79 1.25
N PHE A 159 -10.99 -4.33 0.04
CA PHE A 159 -12.00 -4.01 -0.94
C PHE A 159 -11.65 -4.59 -2.30
N THR A 160 -12.67 -4.97 -3.04
CA THR A 160 -12.60 -5.06 -4.49
C THR A 160 -12.86 -3.67 -5.04
N VAL A 161 -11.88 -3.10 -5.73
CA VAL A 161 -11.96 -1.78 -6.36
C VAL A 161 -12.12 -1.97 -7.86
N GLN A 162 -13.25 -1.54 -8.39
CA GLN A 162 -13.53 -1.58 -9.82
C GLN A 162 -13.23 -0.22 -10.44
N PHE A 163 -12.55 -0.28 -11.58
CA PHE A 163 -12.26 0.85 -12.46
C PHE A 163 -13.11 0.66 -13.71
N ASP A 164 -14.13 1.50 -13.86
CA ASP A 164 -14.99 1.55 -15.04
C ASP A 164 -14.76 2.90 -15.75
N ASP A 165 -13.94 2.86 -16.80
CA ASP A 165 -13.57 4.02 -17.60
C ASP A 165 -13.07 5.24 -16.81
N VAL A 166 -12.32 4.96 -15.73
CA VAL A 166 -11.71 5.97 -14.86
C VAL A 166 -10.71 6.79 -15.66
N THR A 167 -10.96 8.09 -15.76
CA THR A 167 -10.12 9.01 -16.54
C THR A 167 -9.14 9.74 -15.62
N VAL A 168 -7.85 9.61 -15.91
CA VAL A 168 -6.78 10.34 -15.22
C VAL A 168 -5.94 11.13 -16.20
N THR A 169 -5.44 12.28 -15.79
CA THR A 169 -4.59 13.13 -16.63
C THR A 169 -3.23 12.46 -16.90
N ALA A 170 -2.52 12.91 -17.94
CA ALA A 170 -1.23 12.30 -18.29
C ALA A 170 -0.17 12.41 -17.16
N ASP A 171 -0.20 13.47 -16.36
CA ASP A 171 0.64 13.70 -15.18
C ASP A 171 0.31 12.81 -13.97
N ALA A 172 -0.80 12.05 -14.04
CA ALA A 172 -1.12 11.05 -13.03
C ALA A 172 -0.20 9.81 -13.09
N VAL A 173 0.52 9.63 -14.20
CA VAL A 173 1.57 8.61 -14.29
C VAL A 173 2.71 8.99 -13.35
N ILE A 174 3.12 8.05 -12.49
CA ILE A 174 4.29 8.24 -11.65
C ILE A 174 5.50 7.49 -12.20
N GLY A 175 6.63 8.20 -12.21
CA GLY A 175 7.88 7.73 -12.76
C GLY A 175 8.09 8.16 -14.21
N ASP A 176 9.25 7.81 -14.75
CA ASP A 176 9.58 8.13 -16.13
C ASP A 176 8.78 7.22 -17.06
N GLU A 177 7.97 7.81 -17.95
CA GLU A 177 7.22 7.09 -18.97
C GLU A 177 8.15 6.16 -19.77
N GLN A 178 9.43 6.50 -19.95
CA GLN A 178 10.43 5.68 -20.63
C GLN A 178 11.06 4.59 -19.75
N ALA A 179 11.01 4.72 -18.42
CA ALA A 179 11.58 3.78 -17.46
C ALA A 179 10.60 2.69 -17.01
N GLY A 180 9.44 2.53 -17.66
CA GLY A 180 8.42 1.50 -17.39
C GLY A 180 8.85 0.04 -17.57
N ARG A 181 10.16 -0.25 -17.49
CA ARG A 181 10.70 -1.54 -17.07
C ARG A 181 10.83 -1.54 -15.55
N TYR A 182 9.71 -1.72 -14.85
CA TYR A 182 9.82 -2.42 -13.58
C TYR A 182 10.21 -3.85 -13.92
N ALA A 183 11.51 -4.15 -13.77
CA ALA A 183 12.05 -5.49 -13.96
C ALA A 183 11.38 -6.41 -12.93
N LEU A 184 10.35 -7.11 -13.38
CA LEU A 184 9.72 -8.21 -12.66
C LEU A 184 10.07 -9.57 -13.28
N GLU A 185 11.06 -9.60 -14.18
CA GLU A 185 11.60 -10.82 -14.76
C GLU A 185 13.14 -10.84 -14.67
N ASP A 186 13.61 -11.97 -14.13
CA ASP A 186 14.98 -12.50 -14.05
C ASP A 186 16.03 -11.78 -13.19
N HIS A 187 15.95 -12.00 -11.87
CA HIS A 187 17.15 -12.20 -11.04
C HIS A 187 17.06 -13.57 -10.34
N HIS A 188 17.48 -14.62 -11.05
CA HIS A 188 18.26 -15.65 -10.37
C HIS A 188 19.51 -14.97 -9.80
N GLU A 189 19.70 -15.11 -8.49
CA GLU A 189 20.74 -14.47 -7.66
C GLU A 189 20.49 -13.01 -7.26
N GLY A 190 19.70 -12.87 -6.19
CA GLY A 190 20.12 -12.10 -5.02
C GLY A 190 20.03 -10.59 -5.14
N THR A 191 18.81 -10.03 -5.06
CA THR A 191 18.44 -8.86 -4.22
C THR A 191 16.92 -8.66 -4.38
N SER A 192 16.13 -9.37 -3.59
CA SER A 192 14.69 -9.09 -3.45
C SER A 192 14.51 -7.94 -2.46
N VAL A 193 14.31 -6.72 -2.95
CA VAL A 193 13.72 -5.66 -2.11
C VAL A 193 12.25 -6.02 -1.95
N GLY A 194 11.94 -6.67 -0.82
CA GLY A 194 10.62 -7.19 -0.51
C GLY A 194 9.60 -6.07 -0.30
N LEU A 195 8.78 -5.81 -1.30
CA LEU A 195 7.48 -5.12 -1.14
C LEU A 195 6.31 -6.11 -0.99
N THR A 196 6.58 -7.41 -1.02
CA THR A 196 5.59 -8.49 -0.91
C THR A 196 5.38 -9.04 0.52
N GLY A 197 6.10 -8.50 1.52
CA GLY A 197 6.13 -9.06 2.87
C GLY A 197 5.26 -8.35 3.91
N GLY A 198 3.97 -8.13 3.63
CA GLY A 198 3.09 -7.45 4.59
C GLY A 198 1.68 -8.04 4.79
N GLN A 199 1.15 -8.81 3.84
CA GLN A 199 -0.27 -9.18 3.88
C GLN A 199 -0.58 -10.54 4.52
N VAL A 200 0.41 -11.30 4.99
CA VAL A 200 0.17 -12.58 5.67
C VAL A 200 0.94 -12.68 6.99
N ALA A 201 0.15 -12.72 8.08
CA ALA A 201 0.45 -13.23 9.41
C ALA A 201 1.56 -12.56 10.25
N GLN A 202 1.15 -11.70 11.19
CA GLN A 202 1.85 -11.55 12.46
C GLN A 202 0.84 -11.55 13.63
N HIS A 203 0.41 -12.75 14.02
CA HIS A 203 -0.12 -12.97 15.36
C HIS A 203 1.03 -13.50 16.22
N PRO A 204 1.57 -12.74 17.19
CA PRO A 204 2.47 -13.34 18.17
C PRO A 204 1.67 -14.35 19.00
N ASP A 205 2.12 -15.60 18.99
CA ASP A 205 1.61 -16.67 19.83
C ASP A 205 1.73 -16.26 21.32
N LYS A 206 0.60 -15.87 21.92
CA LYS A 206 0.49 -15.60 23.36
C LYS A 206 0.14 -16.88 24.16
N SER A 207 0.08 -18.07 23.55
CA SER A 207 -0.37 -19.30 24.22
C SER A 207 0.63 -19.86 25.24
N THR A 208 1.92 -19.51 25.15
CA THR A 208 2.95 -20.07 26.05
C THR A 208 3.00 -19.42 27.44
N ARG A 209 2.26 -18.33 27.71
CA ARG A 209 2.17 -17.74 29.06
C ARG A 209 0.97 -18.19 29.89
N HIS A 210 -0.08 -18.75 29.28
CA HIS A 210 -1.25 -19.23 30.03
C HIS A 210 -1.13 -20.70 30.47
N ALA A 211 -0.27 -21.49 29.81
CA ALA A 211 -0.13 -22.93 30.11
C ALA A 211 0.66 -23.27 31.40
N ARG A 212 1.20 -22.28 32.12
CA ARG A 212 1.91 -22.51 33.41
C ARG A 212 1.06 -22.30 34.67
N GLY A 213 -0.23 -22.00 34.52
CA GLY A 213 -1.10 -21.63 35.66
C GLY A 213 -2.25 -22.58 36.00
N SER A 214 -2.72 -23.43 35.08
CA SER A 214 -3.96 -24.20 35.31
C SER A 214 -3.68 -25.67 35.66
N ARG A 215 -3.54 -25.98 36.96
CA ARG A 215 -3.76 -27.34 37.47
C ARG A 215 -5.27 -27.58 37.56
N TRP A 216 -5.77 -28.54 36.80
CA TRP A 216 -7.15 -29.01 36.91
C TRP A 216 -7.25 -30.07 38.02
N PRO A 217 -8.23 -30.01 38.95
CA PRO A 217 -8.40 -31.06 39.95
C PRO A 217 -9.03 -32.32 39.34
N PRO A 218 -8.71 -33.53 39.84
CA PRO A 218 -9.27 -34.76 39.31
C PRO A 218 -10.76 -34.87 39.59
N ALA A 219 -11.53 -35.32 38.58
CA ALA A 219 -12.94 -35.59 38.67
C ALA A 219 -13.22 -36.73 39.67
N ARG A 220 -14.18 -36.52 40.57
CA ARG A 220 -14.66 -37.56 41.51
C ARG A 220 -15.63 -38.48 40.77
N GLY A 221 -15.41 -39.79 40.89
CA GLY A 221 -16.41 -40.83 40.68
C GLY A 221 -17.21 -41.10 41.94
#